data_AF-C0D810-F1
#
_entry.id   AF-C0D810-F1
#
_cell.length_a   1.000
_cell.length_b   1.000
_cell.length_c   1.000
_cell.angle_alpha   90.00
_cell.angle_beta   90.00
_cell.angle_gamma   90.00
#
_symmetry.space_group_name_H-M   'P 1'
#
loop_
_entity.id
_entity.type
_entity.pdbx_description
1 polymer ?
#
loop_
_entity_poly.entity_id
_entity_poly.type
_entity_poly.pdbx_seq_one_letter_code
_entity_poly.pdbx_strand_id
1 'polypeptide(L)'
;MKFAENMKQIAWKLEVEEGFSVIQCVYNEQKEPITDEAQKRLAAAHYRKIDMCDAVYIVDIDGYIGKAVANEILYAKEKGKELIFHSRQS
;
A
#
# COMPACT_ATOMS: atom_id res chain seq x y z
N MET A 1 -9.93 4.79 -3.27
CA MET A 1 -8.60 4.91 -2.61
C MET A 1 -8.08 6.31 -2.87
N LYS A 2 -7.65 7.06 -1.85
CA LYS A 2 -7.44 8.52 -1.96
C LYS A 2 -6.29 8.91 -2.91
N PHE A 3 -5.16 8.20 -2.83
CA PHE A 3 -3.93 8.54 -3.55
C PHE A 3 -3.60 7.53 -4.67
N ALA A 4 -4.63 6.97 -5.32
CA ALA A 4 -4.45 5.91 -6.30
C ALA A 4 -3.48 6.29 -7.43
N GLU A 5 -3.65 7.49 -7.99
CA GLU A 5 -2.82 7.99 -9.08
C GLU A 5 -1.38 8.26 -8.63
N ASN A 6 -1.18 8.85 -7.44
CA ASN A 6 0.15 9.02 -6.88
C ASN A 6 0.86 7.68 -6.68
N MET A 7 0.17 6.66 -6.15
CA MET A 7 0.74 5.33 -5.95
C MET A 7 1.17 4.68 -7.28
N LYS A 8 0.36 4.79 -8.33
CA LYS A 8 0.70 4.27 -9.66
C LYS A 8 1.97 4.95 -10.22
N GLN A 9 2.07 6.28 -10.10
CA GLN A 9 3.22 7.04 -10.57
C GLN A 9 4.49 6.78 -9.75
N ILE A 10 4.38 6.71 -8.42
CA ILE A 10 5.51 6.42 -7.54
C ILE A 10 6.05 5.02 -7.81
N ALA A 11 5.17 4.03 -7.94
CA ALA A 11 5.59 2.67 -8.25
C ALA A 11 6.33 2.57 -9.59
N TRP A 12 5.85 3.26 -10.62
CA TRP A 12 6.58 3.36 -11.90
C TRP A 12 8.00 3.89 -11.71
N LYS A 13 8.18 4.98 -10.97
CA LYS A 13 9.51 5.56 -10.70
C LYS A 13 10.39 4.58 -9.90
N LEU A 14 9.85 3.96 -8.85
CA LEU A 14 10.58 2.98 -8.04
C LEU A 14 11.07 1.79 -8.88
N GLU A 15 10.29 1.32 -9.85
CA GLU A 15 10.71 0.21 -10.71
C GLU A 15 11.67 0.65 -11.82
N VAL A 16 11.37 1.75 -12.51
CA VAL A 16 12.10 2.18 -13.72
C VAL A 16 13.39 2.94 -13.39
N GLU A 17 13.37 3.77 -12.35
CA GLU A 17 14.49 4.65 -11.99
C GLU A 17 15.37 4.01 -10.91
N GLU A 18 14.76 3.34 -9.93
CA GLU A 18 15.48 2.78 -8.77
C GLU A 18 15.69 1.25 -8.85
N GLY A 19 15.02 0.55 -9.78
CA GLY A 19 15.19 -0.89 -9.99
C GLY A 19 14.57 -1.79 -8.91
N PHE A 20 13.66 -1.27 -8.09
CA PHE A 20 12.93 -2.09 -7.10
C PHE A 20 11.88 -2.97 -7.79
N SER A 21 11.50 -4.07 -7.14
CA SER A 21 10.29 -4.82 -7.51
C SER A 21 9.13 -4.33 -6.65
N VAL A 22 8.09 -3.76 -7.26
CA VAL A 22 7.00 -3.13 -6.51
C VAL A 22 5.70 -3.92 -6.63
N ILE A 23 5.23 -4.47 -5.51
CA ILE A 23 3.92 -5.14 -5.43
C ILE A 23 2.86 -4.14 -5.01
N GLN A 24 2.11 -3.61 -5.99
CA GLN A 24 1.06 -2.61 -5.72
C GLN A 24 -0.21 -3.18 -5.07
N CYS A 25 -1.01 -2.29 -4.48
CA CYS A 25 -2.40 -2.52 -4.11
C CYS A 25 -3.28 -2.83 -5.33
N VAL A 26 -4.48 -3.38 -5.08
CA VAL A 26 -5.49 -3.55 -6.14
C VAL A 26 -6.46 -2.36 -6.18
N TYR A 27 -6.93 -2.02 -7.38
CA TYR A 27 -7.81 -0.89 -7.63
C TYR A 27 -9.19 -1.39 -8.08
N ASN A 28 -10.24 -1.03 -7.33
CA ASN A 28 -11.63 -1.34 -7.69
C ASN A 28 -12.16 -0.28 -8.68
N GLU A 29 -11.64 -0.32 -9.90
CA GLU A 29 -11.94 0.68 -10.95
C GLU A 29 -13.43 0.66 -11.35
N GLN A 30 -14.05 -0.52 -11.33
CA GLN A 30 -15.47 -0.71 -11.62
C GLN A 30 -16.39 -0.30 -10.45
N LYS A 31 -15.82 0.12 -9.31
CA LYS A 31 -16.55 0.53 -8.10
C LYS A 31 -17.55 -0.55 -7.63
N GLU A 32 -17.13 -1.80 -7.69
CA GLU A 32 -17.91 -2.93 -7.20
C GLU A 32 -18.24 -2.75 -5.70
N PRO A 33 -19.40 -3.23 -5.23
CA PRO A 33 -19.76 -3.17 -3.82
C PRO A 33 -18.73 -3.89 -2.94
N ILE A 34 -18.23 -3.21 -1.91
CA ILE A 34 -17.29 -3.79 -0.95
C ILE A 34 -18.09 -4.31 0.25
N THR A 35 -18.37 -5.61 0.25
CA THR A 35 -18.94 -6.30 1.42
C THR A 35 -17.89 -6.47 2.51
N ASP A 36 -18.33 -6.73 3.74
CA ASP A 36 -17.43 -7.03 4.87
C ASP A 36 -16.52 -8.24 4.56
N GLU A 37 -17.04 -9.24 3.86
CA GLU A 37 -16.26 -10.41 3.45
C GLU A 37 -15.19 -10.03 2.41
N ALA A 38 -15.55 -9.21 1.41
CA ALA A 38 -14.60 -8.70 0.43
C ALA A 38 -13.50 -7.88 1.10
N GLN A 39 -13.85 -7.03 2.09
CA GLN A 39 -12.88 -6.25 2.86
C GLN A 39 -11.91 -7.15 3.65
N LYS A 40 -12.40 -8.22 4.29
CA LYS A 40 -11.55 -9.19 5.00
C LYS A 40 -10.60 -9.92 4.05
N ARG A 41 -11.09 -10.37 2.89
CA ARG A 41 -10.27 -11.04 1.87
C ARG A 41 -9.20 -10.11 1.31
N LEU A 42 -9.56 -8.84 1.07
CA LEU A 42 -8.65 -7.81 0.59
C LEU A 42 -7.53 -7.53 1.60
N ALA A 43 -7.87 -7.35 2.88
CA ALA A 43 -6.89 -7.16 3.95
C ALA A 43 -5.95 -8.36 4.09
N ALA A 44 -6.48 -9.59 4.05
CA ALA A 44 -5.66 -10.80 4.11
C ALA A 44 -4.70 -10.92 2.91
N ALA A 45 -5.14 -10.52 1.71
CA ALA A 45 -4.27 -10.49 0.54
C ALA A 45 -3.14 -9.45 0.69
N HIS A 46 -3.44 -8.28 1.26
CA HIS A 46 -2.44 -7.24 1.52
C HIS A 46 -1.41 -7.69 2.56
N TYR A 47 -1.82 -8.36 3.64
CA TYR A 47 -0.89 -8.93 4.62
C TYR A 47 0.07 -9.95 4.01
N ARG A 48 -0.42 -10.82 3.11
CA ARG A 48 0.46 -11.76 2.39
C ARG A 48 1.48 -11.03 1.50
N LYS A 49 1.08 -9.93 0.85
CA LYS A 49 2.03 -9.11 0.08
C LYS A 49 3.12 -8.55 0.99
N ILE A 50 2.74 -8.04 2.16
CA ILE A 50 3.69 -7.53 3.16
C ILE A 50 4.65 -8.65 3.60
N ASP A 51 4.15 -9.87 3.85
CA ASP A 51 5.00 -11.00 4.25
C ASP A 51 6.08 -11.31 3.19
N MET A 52 5.79 -11.12 1.91
CA MET A 52 6.70 -11.37 0.78
C MET A 52 7.71 -10.24 0.53
N CYS A 53 7.45 -9.02 0.98
CA CYS A 53 8.31 -7.86 0.70
C CYS A 53 9.36 -7.66 1.79
N ASP A 54 10.48 -7.02 1.46
CA ASP A 54 11.49 -6.58 2.44
C ASP A 54 11.05 -5.29 3.17
N ALA A 55 10.37 -4.40 2.45
CA ALA A 55 9.89 -3.10 2.93
C ALA A 55 8.45 -2.83 2.51
N VAL A 56 7.79 -1.94 3.25
CA VAL A 56 6.49 -1.36 2.93
C VAL A 56 6.67 0.14 2.67
N TYR A 57 6.31 0.57 1.47
CA TYR A 57 6.35 1.97 1.07
C TYR A 57 4.97 2.61 1.25
N ILE A 58 4.85 3.55 2.18
CA ILE A 58 3.60 4.20 2.57
C ILE A 58 3.51 5.58 1.91
N VAL A 59 2.43 5.80 1.16
CA VAL A 59 2.08 7.11 0.59
C VAL A 59 1.14 7.85 1.53
N ASP A 60 1.70 8.68 2.41
CA ASP A 60 1.03 9.44 3.47
C ASP A 60 1.03 10.95 3.18
N ILE A 61 0.61 11.34 1.98
CA ILE A 61 0.58 12.75 1.55
C ILE A 61 -0.17 13.61 2.58
N ASP A 62 0.47 14.71 2.99
CA ASP A 62 0.00 15.63 4.03
C ASP A 62 -0.28 14.95 5.40
N GLY A 63 0.38 13.81 5.67
CA GLY A 63 0.22 13.02 6.89
C GLY A 63 -1.07 12.19 6.93
N TYR A 64 -1.78 12.02 5.81
CA TYR A 64 -3.03 11.25 5.79
C TYR A 64 -2.77 9.74 5.87
N ILE A 65 -3.24 9.11 6.96
CA ILE A 65 -3.24 7.65 7.13
C ILE A 65 -4.67 7.16 7.38
N GLY A 66 -5.17 6.29 6.50
CA GLY A 66 -6.46 5.64 6.66
C GLY A 66 -6.40 4.43 7.61
N LYS A 67 -7.56 4.01 8.15
CA LYS A 67 -7.65 2.88 9.10
C LYS A 67 -7.03 1.58 8.57
N ALA A 68 -7.28 1.23 7.30
CA ALA A 68 -6.69 0.03 6.69
C ALA A 68 -5.15 0.13 6.63
N VAL A 69 -4.62 1.27 6.20
CA VAL A 69 -3.18 1.53 6.12
C VAL A 69 -2.55 1.51 7.51
N ALA A 70 -3.19 2.07 8.53
CA ALA A 70 -2.70 1.99 9.91
C ALA A 70 -2.57 0.53 10.40
N ASN A 71 -3.55 -0.33 10.08
CA ASN A 71 -3.48 -1.75 10.41
C ASN A 71 -2.37 -2.48 9.63
N GLU A 72 -2.13 -2.12 8.37
CA GLU A 72 -1.04 -2.65 7.55
C GLU A 72 0.34 -2.23 8.09
N ILE A 73 0.50 -0.98 8.53
CA ILE A 73 1.71 -0.48 9.18
C ILE A 73 2.00 -1.26 10.47
N LEU A 74 0.97 -1.48 11.31
CA LEU A 74 1.12 -2.27 12.54
C LEU A 74 1.55 -3.71 12.22
N TYR A 75 0.89 -4.35 11.26
CA TYR A 75 1.22 -5.71 10.83
C TYR A 75 2.66 -5.80 10.30
N ALA A 76 3.06 -4.88 9.42
CA ALA A 76 4.42 -4.82 8.87
C ALA A 76 5.48 -4.63 9.97
N LYS A 77 5.19 -3.77 10.95
CA LYS A 77 6.07 -3.55 12.12
C LYS A 77 6.22 -4.81 12.96
N GLU A 78 5.14 -5.53 13.22
CA GLU A 78 5.18 -6.82 13.95
C GLU A 78 5.98 -7.89 13.20
N LYS A 79 6.00 -7.83 11.87
CA LYS A 79 6.81 -8.70 11.00
C LYS A 79 8.25 -8.22 10.82
N GLY A 80 8.64 -7.11 11.44
CA GLY A 80 9.99 -6.55 11.32
C GLY A 80 10.32 -6.02 9.93
N LYS A 81 9.29 -5.66 9.13
CA LYS A 81 9.48 -5.07 7.80
C LYS A 81 9.92 -3.61 7.91
N GLU A 82 10.76 -3.18 6.99
CA GLU A 82 11.12 -1.77 6.88
C GLU A 82 9.92 -0.92 6.45
N LEU A 83 9.77 0.28 7.03
CA LEU A 83 8.67 1.19 6.73
C LEU A 83 9.23 2.49 6.15
N ILE A 84 8.83 2.84 4.93
CA ILE A 84 9.30 4.04 4.22
C ILE A 84 8.11 4.96 3.97
N PHE A 85 8.18 6.21 4.43
CA PHE A 85 7.07 7.17 4.34
C PHE A 85 7.32 8.22 3.25
N HIS A 86 6.27 8.53 2.49
CA HIS A 86 6.28 9.51 1.41
C HIS A 86 5.14 10.51 1.61
N SER A 87 5.45 11.58 2.33
CA SER A 87 4.46 12.56 2.76
C SER A 87 4.33 13.80 1.85
N ARG A 88 5.18 13.93 0.81
CA ARG A 88 5.21 15.10 -0.10
C ARG A 88 4.66 14.74 -1.47
N GLN A 89 3.88 15.62 -2.11
CA GLN A 89 3.52 15.44 -3.52
C GLN A 89 4.75 15.82 -4.37
N SER A 90 5.33 14.85 -5.09
CA SER A 90 6.38 15.06 -6.09
C SER A 90 5.79 15.40 -7.45
#